data_AF-A0AAV9G7Q4-F1
#
_entry.id   AF-A0AAV9G7Q4-F1
#
_cell.length_a   1.000
_cell.length_b   1.000
_cell.length_c   1.000
_cell.angle_alpha   90.00
_cell.angle_beta   90.00
_cell.angle_gamma   90.00
#
_symmetry.space_group_name_H-M   'P 1'
#
loop_
_entity.id
_entity.type
_entity.pdbx_description
1 polymer ?
#
loop_
_entity_poly.entity_id
_entity_poly.type
_entity_poly.pdbx_seq_one_letter_code
_entity_poly.pdbx_strand_id
1 'polypeptide(L)'
;MPTSLLDLPGELRNPIYTHLLISPTPIELCFCTGHLRRTAPKSPLNRRWHLSDSEDDNSIDCLCRPPGLNTGPFTAILAANRQTYAEANHLLYKENCFVIFATKWASLRAFLRRIGRDNAALIRHMCIPFPRVRLPLGMEDVWSSDDEESMNGPPNFRGYKNVSKEPLFRVSNPALLNMLSSWCTGLERLETVVGTAVPDPNVTKRGLVVEAMVFLDTRIWGKMPSLKKFIVNLYDHPQLDQEWVDTMKSCGWVVEKRPHVPRRPGVSSSRARLLSMNSSDDG
;
A
#
# COMPACT_ATOMS: atom_id res chain seq x y z
N MET A 1 8.58 -4.59 -45.65
CA MET A 1 7.95 -3.98 -44.47
C MET A 1 7.90 -5.06 -43.38
N PRO A 2 8.44 -4.83 -42.18
CA PRO A 2 8.33 -5.81 -41.09
C PRO A 2 6.86 -6.08 -40.79
N THR A 3 6.49 -7.35 -40.66
CA THR A 3 5.09 -7.79 -40.50
C THR A 3 4.71 -7.98 -39.04
N SER A 4 5.71 -8.21 -38.19
CA SER A 4 5.56 -8.46 -36.76
C SER A 4 6.52 -7.60 -35.94
N LEU A 5 6.15 -7.33 -34.68
CA LEU A 5 7.04 -6.68 -33.70
C LEU A 5 8.37 -7.44 -33.54
N LEU A 6 8.35 -8.77 -33.70
CA LEU A 6 9.53 -9.63 -33.56
C LEU A 6 10.48 -9.55 -34.76
N ASP A 7 10.00 -9.05 -35.92
CA ASP A 7 10.84 -8.84 -37.11
C ASP A 7 11.74 -7.61 -36.94
N LEU A 8 11.43 -6.73 -35.98
CA LEU A 8 12.27 -5.58 -35.65
C LEU A 8 13.49 -6.04 -34.85
N PRO A 9 14.69 -5.47 -35.06
CA PRO A 9 15.85 -5.73 -34.22
C PRO A 9 15.63 -5.25 -32.78
N GLY A 10 16.34 -5.84 -31.81
CA GLY A 10 16.12 -5.60 -30.38
C GLY A 10 16.27 -4.13 -29.97
N GLU A 11 17.14 -3.41 -30.66
CA GLU A 11 17.40 -1.98 -30.51
C GLU A 11 16.16 -1.13 -30.78
N LEU A 12 15.26 -1.59 -31.66
CA LEU A 12 13.99 -0.92 -31.95
C LEU A 12 12.85 -1.43 -31.06
N ARG A 13 12.90 -2.70 -30.63
CA ARG A 13 11.89 -3.26 -29.71
C ARG A 13 11.99 -2.65 -28.31
N ASN A 14 13.19 -2.41 -27.80
CA ASN A 14 13.41 -1.89 -26.44
C ASN A 14 12.76 -0.50 -26.20
N PRO A 15 12.90 0.50 -27.10
CA PRO A 15 12.15 1.75 -26.99
C PRO A 15 10.63 1.54 -26.99
N ILE A 16 10.11 0.63 -27.82
CA ILE A 16 8.69 0.29 -27.85
C ILE A 16 8.24 -0.28 -26.50
N TYR A 17 8.99 -1.24 -25.95
CA TYR A 17 8.70 -1.80 -24.62
C TYR A 17 8.78 -0.74 -23.52
N THR A 18 9.75 0.16 -23.58
CA THR A 18 9.92 1.27 -22.63
C THR A 18 8.66 2.14 -22.62
N HIS A 19 8.19 2.58 -23.79
CA HIS A 19 6.97 3.39 -23.90
C HIS A 19 5.70 2.64 -23.46
N LEU A 20 5.62 1.34 -23.77
CA LEU A 20 4.44 0.54 -23.44
C LEU A 20 4.39 0.17 -21.97
N LEU A 21 5.53 -0.20 -21.35
CA LEU A 21 5.58 -0.83 -20.04
C LEU A 21 5.99 0.09 -18.90
N ILE A 22 6.77 1.13 -19.17
CA ILE A 22 7.15 2.10 -18.14
C ILE A 22 6.02 3.10 -17.99
N SER A 23 5.57 3.29 -16.76
CA SER A 23 4.55 4.23 -16.38
C SER A 23 5.19 5.40 -15.64
N PRO A 24 4.95 6.66 -16.07
CA PRO A 24 5.41 7.82 -15.31
C PRO A 24 4.66 7.96 -13.98
N THR A 25 3.49 7.32 -13.86
CA THR A 25 2.72 7.23 -12.63
C THR A 25 2.90 5.86 -11.98
N PRO A 26 2.89 5.78 -10.64
CA PRO A 26 3.01 4.50 -9.96
C PRO A 26 1.90 3.52 -10.35
N ILE A 27 2.24 2.24 -10.41
CA ILE A 27 1.32 1.14 -10.74
C ILE A 27 0.65 0.68 -9.45
N GLU A 28 -0.68 0.77 -9.39
CA GLU A 28 -1.42 0.30 -8.22
C GLU A 28 -1.57 -1.22 -8.25
N LEU A 29 -1.29 -1.87 -7.13
CA LEU A 29 -1.56 -3.29 -6.93
C LEU A 29 -3.01 -3.47 -6.47
N CYS A 30 -3.83 -4.09 -7.32
CA CYS A 30 -5.23 -4.32 -7.01
C CYS A 30 -5.40 -5.47 -6.01
N PHE A 31 -6.11 -5.22 -4.91
CA PHE A 31 -6.21 -6.15 -3.78
C PHE A 31 -6.99 -7.43 -4.08
N CYS A 32 -7.96 -7.36 -4.99
CA CYS A 32 -8.92 -8.42 -5.27
C CYS A 32 -8.35 -9.52 -6.19
N THR A 33 -7.38 -9.17 -7.03
CA THR A 33 -6.98 -10.02 -8.15
C THR A 33 -5.47 -10.16 -8.33
N GLY A 34 -4.68 -9.38 -7.59
CA GLY A 34 -3.25 -9.25 -7.81
C GLY A 34 -2.89 -8.69 -9.18
N HIS A 35 -3.85 -8.18 -9.96
CA HIS A 35 -3.59 -7.56 -11.26
C HIS A 35 -2.93 -6.19 -11.11
N LEU A 36 -2.08 -5.87 -12.08
CA LEU A 36 -1.46 -4.56 -12.26
C LEU A 36 -2.49 -3.63 -12.89
N ARG A 37 -2.73 -2.47 -12.27
CA ARG A 37 -3.61 -1.43 -12.81
C ARG A 37 -2.81 -0.15 -12.98
N ARG A 38 -2.83 0.43 -14.20
CA ARG A 38 -2.38 1.82 -14.37
C ARG A 38 -3.38 2.73 -13.66
N THR A 39 -2.89 3.59 -12.78
CA THR A 39 -3.61 4.82 -12.49
C THR A 39 -3.75 5.58 -13.79
N ALA A 40 -4.99 5.82 -14.22
CA ALA A 40 -5.23 6.83 -15.23
C ALA A 40 -4.56 8.15 -14.77
N PRO A 41 -3.97 8.95 -15.67
CA PRO A 41 -3.28 10.21 -15.33
C PRO A 41 -4.16 11.27 -14.63
N LYS A 42 -5.42 10.94 -14.35
CA LYS A 42 -6.31 11.73 -13.51
C LYS A 42 -5.88 11.61 -12.04
N SER A 43 -4.78 12.30 -11.73
CA SER A 43 -4.28 12.79 -10.43
C SER A 43 -3.03 12.07 -9.87
N PRO A 44 -1.91 12.78 -9.63
CA PRO A 44 -0.65 12.23 -9.11
C PRO A 44 -0.79 11.78 -7.66
N LEU A 45 -0.66 10.49 -7.34
CA LEU A 45 -0.71 9.94 -5.95
C LEU A 45 -1.87 10.50 -5.08
N ASN A 46 -2.90 11.01 -5.75
CA ASN A 46 -3.89 11.95 -5.22
C ASN A 46 -5.25 11.32 -5.01
N ARG A 47 -5.38 10.05 -5.40
CA ARG A 47 -6.44 9.22 -4.86
C ARG A 47 -6.07 8.91 -3.43
N ARG A 48 -6.47 9.85 -2.55
CA ARG A 48 -6.98 9.59 -1.21
C ARG A 48 -6.25 8.43 -0.50
N TRP A 49 -5.06 8.69 0.01
CA TRP A 49 -4.46 7.89 1.10
C TRP A 49 -5.23 8.02 2.41
N HIS A 50 -6.33 8.78 2.43
CA HIS A 50 -7.33 8.61 3.49
C HIS A 50 -7.92 7.21 3.34
N LEU A 51 -7.31 6.31 4.07
CA LEU A 51 -7.99 5.23 4.77
C LEU A 51 -9.25 5.85 5.36
N SER A 52 -10.37 5.70 4.65
CA SER A 52 -11.63 5.72 5.34
C SER A 52 -11.55 4.49 6.21
N ASP A 53 -11.40 4.68 7.52
CA ASP A 53 -11.61 3.64 8.53
C ASP A 53 -13.12 3.31 8.60
N SER A 54 -13.82 3.24 7.45
CA SER A 54 -15.15 2.62 7.42
C SER A 54 -14.92 1.12 7.56
N GLU A 55 -14.90 0.68 8.81
CA GLU A 55 -14.70 -0.69 9.26
C GLU A 55 -15.80 -1.64 8.78
N ASP A 56 -16.89 -1.12 8.20
CA ASP A 56 -17.97 -1.87 7.54
C ASP A 56 -17.62 -2.41 6.12
N ASP A 57 -16.36 -2.34 5.70
CA ASP A 57 -15.89 -2.71 4.35
C ASP A 57 -15.57 -4.20 4.14
N ASN A 58 -16.26 -5.10 4.85
CA ASN A 58 -16.39 -6.50 4.39
C ASN A 58 -17.22 -6.61 3.09
N SER A 59 -17.86 -5.50 2.67
CA SER A 59 -18.64 -5.37 1.44
C SER A 59 -18.08 -4.32 0.46
N ILE A 60 -16.75 -4.08 0.43
CA ILE A 60 -16.16 -3.65 -0.85
C ILE A 60 -16.10 -4.88 -1.75
N ASP A 61 -17.29 -5.27 -2.20
CA ASP A 61 -17.50 -6.06 -3.38
C ASP A 61 -16.89 -5.25 -4.51
N CYS A 62 -15.62 -5.56 -4.80
CA CYS A 62 -14.75 -4.53 -5.31
C CYS A 62 -14.97 -4.19 -6.76
N LEU A 63 -16.15 -4.47 -7.34
CA LEU A 63 -16.52 -4.23 -8.73
C LEU A 63 -15.38 -4.57 -9.70
N CYS A 64 -14.45 -5.42 -9.26
CA CYS A 64 -13.44 -6.08 -10.05
C CYS A 64 -14.31 -7.08 -10.80
N ARG A 65 -14.90 -6.62 -11.91
CA ARG A 65 -15.72 -7.47 -12.79
C ARG A 65 -15.02 -8.84 -12.89
N PRO A 66 -15.77 -9.94 -12.80
CA PRO A 66 -15.21 -11.27 -12.88
C PRO A 66 -14.30 -11.39 -14.11
N PRO A 67 -13.27 -12.26 -14.06
CA PRO A 67 -12.11 -12.26 -14.94
C PRO A 67 -12.47 -12.63 -16.39
N GLY A 68 -13.08 -11.70 -17.11
CA GLY A 68 -13.11 -11.67 -18.56
C GLY A 68 -11.92 -10.84 -19.04
N LEU A 69 -10.77 -11.48 -19.24
CA LEU A 69 -9.66 -11.03 -20.11
C LEU A 69 -9.06 -9.61 -19.91
N ASN A 70 -9.41 -8.87 -18.85
CA ASN A 70 -8.80 -7.59 -18.54
C ASN A 70 -7.44 -7.76 -17.84
N THR A 71 -6.57 -8.60 -18.39
CA THR A 71 -5.13 -8.39 -18.27
C THR A 71 -4.86 -7.01 -18.83
N GLY A 72 -4.52 -6.04 -17.97
CA GLY A 72 -4.10 -4.72 -18.44
C GLY A 72 -3.04 -4.87 -19.54
N PRO A 73 -2.95 -3.92 -20.50
CA PRO A 73 -2.17 -4.08 -21.73
C PRO A 73 -0.71 -4.54 -21.50
N PHE A 74 -0.12 -4.21 -20.33
CA PHE A 74 1.20 -4.69 -19.86
C PHE A 74 1.35 -6.20 -19.86
N THR A 75 0.36 -6.90 -19.32
CA THR A 75 0.45 -8.35 -19.13
C THR A 75 0.12 -9.09 -20.42
N ALA A 76 -0.71 -8.50 -21.30
CA ALA A 76 -1.04 -9.09 -22.58
C ALA A 76 0.18 -9.15 -23.51
N ILE A 77 0.97 -8.07 -23.61
CA ILE A 77 2.18 -8.06 -24.44
C ILE A 77 3.25 -9.03 -23.92
N LEU A 78 3.38 -9.15 -22.59
CA LEU A 78 4.29 -10.11 -21.96
C LEU A 78 3.84 -11.57 -22.20
N ALA A 79 2.55 -11.82 -22.30
CA ALA A 79 2.00 -13.15 -22.57
C ALA A 79 2.07 -13.54 -24.06
N ALA A 80 2.25 -12.57 -24.97
CA ALA A 80 2.18 -12.81 -26.41
C ALA A 80 3.34 -13.67 -26.95
N ASN A 81 4.55 -13.51 -26.41
CA ASN A 81 5.74 -14.23 -26.89
C ASN A 81 6.83 -14.35 -25.80
N ARG A 82 7.55 -15.49 -25.74
CA ARG A 82 8.64 -15.75 -24.77
C ARG A 82 9.82 -14.79 -24.91
N GLN A 83 10.18 -14.41 -26.13
CA GLN A 83 11.25 -13.44 -26.38
C GLN A 83 10.83 -12.06 -25.88
N THR A 84 9.62 -11.60 -26.22
CA THR A 84 9.05 -10.36 -25.69
C THR A 84 9.01 -10.39 -24.16
N TYR A 85 8.64 -11.52 -23.56
CA TYR A 85 8.68 -11.69 -22.11
C TYR A 85 10.11 -11.49 -21.57
N ALA A 86 11.10 -12.22 -22.08
CA ALA A 86 12.48 -12.12 -21.61
C ALA A 86 13.06 -10.69 -21.75
N GLU A 87 12.78 -10.02 -22.86
CA GLU A 87 13.25 -8.67 -23.14
C GLU A 87 12.52 -7.60 -22.34
N ALA A 88 11.20 -7.71 -22.17
CA ALA A 88 10.40 -6.60 -21.65
C ALA A 88 10.08 -6.72 -20.15
N ASN A 89 10.18 -7.92 -19.59
CA ASN A 89 9.87 -8.19 -18.18
C ASN A 89 10.76 -7.40 -17.21
N HIS A 90 12.05 -7.26 -17.52
CA HIS A 90 12.96 -6.47 -16.68
C HIS A 90 12.57 -5.00 -16.67
N LEU A 91 12.13 -4.43 -17.81
CA LEU A 91 11.67 -3.04 -17.87
C LEU A 91 10.42 -2.82 -17.02
N LEU A 92 9.47 -3.76 -17.04
CA LEU A 92 8.25 -3.66 -16.25
C LEU A 92 8.55 -3.59 -14.75
N TYR A 93 9.33 -4.53 -14.20
CA TYR A 93 9.53 -4.59 -12.75
C TYR A 93 10.62 -3.67 -12.24
N LYS A 94 11.67 -3.42 -13.04
CA LYS A 94 12.81 -2.62 -12.60
C LYS A 94 12.53 -1.13 -12.62
N GLU A 95 11.88 -0.63 -13.66
CA GLU A 95 11.76 0.81 -13.90
C GLU A 95 10.46 1.42 -13.37
N ASN A 96 9.48 0.60 -12.97
CA ASN A 96 8.22 1.08 -12.42
C ASN A 96 8.24 1.19 -10.89
N CYS A 97 7.44 2.12 -10.37
CA CYS A 97 7.08 2.20 -8.96
C CYS A 97 5.78 1.42 -8.72
N PHE A 98 5.76 0.51 -7.76
CA PHE A 98 4.57 -0.24 -7.37
C PHE A 98 3.98 0.30 -6.07
N VAL A 99 2.71 0.71 -6.08
CA VAL A 99 2.01 1.24 -4.90
C VAL A 99 0.96 0.27 -4.40
N ILE A 100 0.88 0.12 -3.09
CA ILE A 100 -0.06 -0.77 -2.41
C ILE A 100 -1.00 0.09 -1.59
N PHE A 101 -2.23 0.33 -2.02
CA PHE A 101 -3.12 1.27 -1.31
C PHE A 101 -3.81 0.69 -0.07
N ALA A 102 -3.90 -0.64 0.05
CA ALA A 102 -4.60 -1.29 1.16
C ALA A 102 -3.62 -1.89 2.18
N THR A 103 -4.01 -1.88 3.45
CA THR A 103 -3.35 -2.67 4.51
C THR A 103 -3.40 -4.17 4.30
N LYS A 104 -4.09 -4.62 3.26
CA LYS A 104 -4.22 -6.02 2.92
C LYS A 104 -2.93 -6.47 2.27
N TRP A 105 -1.92 -6.63 3.11
CA TRP A 105 -0.73 -7.45 3.03
C TRP A 105 -0.89 -8.76 2.24
N ALA A 106 -2.06 -9.39 2.31
CA ALA A 106 -2.43 -10.54 1.48
C ALA A 106 -2.29 -10.25 -0.02
N SER A 107 -2.61 -9.03 -0.46
CA SER A 107 -2.49 -8.58 -1.86
C SER A 107 -1.04 -8.50 -2.31
N LEU A 108 -0.16 -7.97 -1.46
CA LEU A 108 1.28 -7.95 -1.72
C LEU A 108 1.81 -9.38 -1.86
N ARG A 109 1.43 -10.25 -0.92
CA ARG A 109 1.81 -11.67 -0.95
C ARG A 109 1.32 -12.37 -2.22
N ALA A 110 0.05 -12.17 -2.59
CA ALA A 110 -0.54 -12.73 -3.79
C ALA A 110 0.17 -12.21 -5.05
N PHE A 111 0.45 -10.91 -5.09
CA PHE A 111 1.20 -10.27 -6.17
C PHE A 111 2.61 -10.87 -6.32
N LEU A 112 3.41 -10.91 -5.24
CA LEU A 112 4.76 -11.46 -5.29
C LEU A 112 4.76 -12.93 -5.72
N ARG A 113 3.85 -13.74 -5.18
CA ARG A 113 3.68 -15.15 -5.58
C ARG A 113 3.36 -15.28 -7.06
N ARG A 114 2.49 -14.41 -7.58
CA ARG A 114 2.06 -14.45 -8.98
C ARG A 114 3.15 -14.07 -9.95
N ILE A 115 3.96 -13.06 -9.63
CA ILE A 115 5.07 -12.65 -10.48
C ILE A 115 6.26 -13.60 -10.34
N GLY A 116 6.37 -14.32 -9.21
CA GLY A 116 7.47 -15.22 -8.92
C GLY A 116 8.69 -14.49 -8.36
N ARG A 117 9.61 -15.26 -7.76
CA ARG A 117 10.77 -14.74 -7.03
C ARG A 117 11.72 -13.96 -7.93
N ASP A 118 11.99 -14.47 -9.13
CA ASP A 118 12.95 -13.84 -10.05
C ASP A 118 12.50 -12.45 -10.48
N ASN A 119 11.19 -12.28 -10.75
CA ASN A 119 10.61 -11.00 -11.10
C ASN A 119 10.52 -10.05 -9.90
N ALA A 120 10.20 -10.59 -8.72
CA ALA A 120 10.22 -9.81 -7.48
C ALA A 120 11.61 -9.24 -7.20
N ALA A 121 12.68 -9.97 -7.50
CA ALA A 121 14.06 -9.52 -7.34
C ALA A 121 14.42 -8.35 -8.26
N LEU A 122 13.67 -8.16 -9.36
CA LEU A 122 13.85 -7.02 -10.27
C LEU A 122 13.23 -5.73 -9.74
N ILE A 123 12.29 -5.79 -8.79
CA ILE A 123 11.60 -4.62 -8.26
C ILE A 123 12.59 -3.70 -7.56
N ARG A 124 12.74 -2.46 -8.06
CA ARG A 124 13.63 -1.44 -7.49
C ARG A 124 12.90 -0.42 -6.63
N HIS A 125 11.62 -0.20 -6.88
CA HIS A 125 10.86 0.86 -6.23
C HIS A 125 9.46 0.38 -5.81
N MET A 126 9.18 0.44 -4.51
CA MET A 126 7.88 0.10 -3.96
C MET A 126 7.40 1.17 -2.96
N CYS A 127 6.10 1.43 -2.94
CA CYS A 127 5.43 2.32 -2.01
C CYS A 127 4.39 1.54 -1.21
N ILE A 128 4.56 1.49 0.12
CA ILE A 128 3.73 0.72 1.04
C ILE A 128 3.26 1.63 2.17
N PRO A 129 1.95 1.67 2.52
CA PRO A 129 1.42 2.42 3.64
C PRO A 129 1.76 1.68 4.94
N PHE A 130 3.03 1.75 5.33
CA PHE A 130 3.58 1.08 6.50
C PHE A 130 4.75 1.87 7.08
N PRO A 131 4.82 2.11 8.40
CA PRO A 131 4.01 1.53 9.45
C PRO A 131 2.64 2.18 9.60
N ARG A 132 1.64 1.36 9.93
CA ARG A 132 0.43 1.88 10.56
C ARG A 132 0.67 1.92 12.05
N VAL A 133 0.57 3.12 12.60
CA VAL A 133 0.54 3.31 14.05
C VAL A 133 -0.92 3.10 14.45
N ARG A 134 -1.23 1.98 15.09
CA ARG A 134 -2.50 1.85 15.78
C ARG A 134 -2.34 2.59 17.10
N LEU A 135 -2.99 3.74 17.21
CA LEU A 135 -3.15 4.35 18.52
C LEU A 135 -4.07 3.42 19.34
N PRO A 136 -3.76 3.13 20.61
CA PRO A 136 -4.63 2.46 21.54
C PRO A 136 -5.73 3.45 21.84
N LEU A 137 -6.68 3.52 20.90
CA LEU A 137 -8.01 3.99 21.22
C LEU A 137 -8.48 3.04 22.32
N GLY A 138 -8.71 3.56 23.51
CA GLY A 138 -9.22 2.80 24.66
C GLY A 138 -10.65 2.29 24.44
N MET A 139 -11.08 2.09 23.20
CA MET A 139 -12.39 1.61 22.79
C MET A 139 -12.23 0.60 21.66
N GLU A 140 -12.31 -0.66 22.06
CA GLU A 140 -12.83 -1.83 21.34
C GLU A 140 -12.24 -2.18 19.96
N ASP A 141 -11.29 -3.10 19.99
CA ASP A 141 -11.06 -4.04 18.89
C ASP A 141 -10.85 -5.45 19.49
N VAL A 142 -11.91 -5.99 20.08
CA VAL A 142 -12.06 -7.45 20.32
C VAL A 142 -12.46 -8.08 18.99
N TRP A 143 -11.54 -8.10 18.05
CA TRP A 143 -11.63 -8.94 16.85
C TRP A 143 -10.35 -9.74 16.75
N SER A 144 -10.26 -10.77 17.60
CA SER A 144 -9.47 -11.94 17.26
C SER A 144 -10.03 -12.49 15.96
N SER A 145 -9.26 -12.34 14.89
CA SER A 145 -9.45 -13.14 13.69
C SER A 145 -9.24 -14.61 14.08
N ASP A 146 -10.24 -15.45 13.77
CA ASP A 146 -10.11 -16.90 13.52
C ASP A 146 -10.78 -17.91 14.47
N ASP A 147 -11.75 -17.53 15.32
CA ASP A 147 -12.57 -18.53 16.07
C ASP A 147 -14.07 -18.42 15.73
N GLU A 148 -14.46 -18.90 14.54
CA GLU A 148 -15.84 -19.27 14.24
C GLU A 148 -16.16 -20.63 14.90
N GLU A 149 -16.43 -20.68 16.20
CA GLU A 149 -17.25 -21.76 16.77
C GLU A 149 -17.76 -21.42 18.18
N SER A 150 -19.08 -21.56 18.36
CA SER A 150 -19.82 -21.51 19.64
C SER A 150 -20.39 -20.14 20.09
N MET A 151 -21.50 -19.74 19.46
CA MET A 151 -22.50 -18.89 20.12
C MET A 151 -23.41 -19.77 20.99
N ASN A 152 -23.37 -19.61 22.32
CA ASN A 152 -24.51 -19.84 23.24
C ASN A 152 -24.13 -19.54 24.73
N GLY A 153 -23.59 -18.35 25.02
CA GLY A 153 -23.35 -17.93 26.41
C GLY A 153 -23.49 -16.42 26.62
N PRO A 154 -24.13 -15.95 27.71
CA PRO A 154 -24.31 -14.52 27.98
C PRO A 154 -22.96 -13.85 28.33
N PRO A 155 -22.77 -12.58 27.93
CA PRO A 155 -21.51 -11.87 28.14
C PRO A 155 -21.37 -11.44 29.61
N ASN A 156 -20.58 -12.17 30.38
CA ASN A 156 -20.13 -11.73 31.70
C ASN A 156 -19.00 -10.70 31.55
N PHE A 157 -19.32 -9.42 31.78
CA PHE A 157 -18.33 -8.34 31.91
C PHE A 157 -17.45 -8.55 33.16
N ARG A 158 -16.34 -9.29 33.01
CA ARG A 158 -15.27 -9.35 34.01
C ARG A 158 -14.29 -8.21 33.80
N GLY A 159 -14.01 -7.49 34.88
CA GLY A 159 -13.21 -6.27 34.91
C GLY A 159 -11.89 -6.31 34.14
N TYR A 160 -11.63 -5.20 33.46
CA TYR A 160 -10.39 -4.88 32.74
C TYR A 160 -9.19 -4.96 33.69
N LYS A 161 -8.54 -6.13 33.75
CA LYS A 161 -7.26 -6.31 34.42
C LYS A 161 -6.16 -5.93 33.44
N ASN A 162 -5.37 -4.90 33.80
CA ASN A 162 -4.06 -4.55 33.28
C ASN A 162 -3.94 -4.57 31.76
N VAL A 163 -4.26 -3.44 31.12
CA VAL A 163 -3.83 -3.15 29.74
C VAL A 163 -2.33 -3.41 29.69
N SER A 164 -1.93 -4.46 28.97
CA SER A 164 -0.52 -4.82 28.82
C SER A 164 0.21 -3.61 28.22
N LYS A 165 1.44 -3.35 28.68
CA LYS A 165 2.37 -2.38 28.08
C LYS A 165 2.88 -2.93 26.73
N GLU A 166 2.00 -3.44 25.88
CA GLU A 166 2.38 -3.88 24.56
C GLU A 166 2.78 -2.67 23.71
N PRO A 167 3.83 -2.81 22.89
CA PRO A 167 4.29 -1.76 22.00
C PRO A 167 3.14 -1.28 21.10
N LEU A 168 2.91 0.04 21.06
CA LEU A 168 1.88 0.66 20.21
C LEU A 168 2.12 0.36 18.71
N PHE A 169 3.35 0.00 18.35
CA PHE A 169 3.70 -0.46 17.01
C PHE A 169 3.54 -1.97 16.88
N ARG A 170 2.30 -2.42 16.73
CA ARG A 170 2.09 -3.72 16.08
C ARG A 170 2.43 -3.59 14.61
N VAL A 171 3.64 -4.02 14.28
CA VAL A 171 3.97 -4.35 12.91
C VAL A 171 3.07 -5.47 12.52
N SER A 172 2.07 -5.13 11.71
CA SER A 172 0.96 -6.03 11.45
C SER A 172 1.41 -7.31 10.74
N ASN A 173 2.68 -7.41 10.29
CA ASN A 173 3.21 -8.65 9.76
C ASN A 173 4.77 -8.70 9.62
N PRO A 174 5.54 -9.17 10.62
CA PRO A 174 6.99 -9.37 10.45
C PRO A 174 7.32 -10.39 9.35
N ALA A 175 6.44 -11.36 9.08
CA ALA A 175 6.65 -12.34 8.02
C ALA A 175 6.65 -11.72 6.63
N LEU A 176 5.97 -10.57 6.43
CA LEU A 176 5.99 -9.88 5.13
C LEU A 176 7.23 -9.03 4.93
N LEU A 177 7.76 -8.41 5.98
CA LEU A 177 9.07 -7.77 5.88
C LEU A 177 10.14 -8.81 5.54
N ASN A 178 10.06 -10.00 6.15
CA ASN A 178 10.93 -11.13 5.78
C ASN A 178 10.71 -11.55 4.31
N MET A 179 9.47 -11.65 3.87
CA MET A 179 9.14 -11.98 2.48
C MET A 179 9.69 -10.92 1.50
N LEU A 180 9.46 -9.63 1.76
CA LEU A 180 10.01 -8.53 0.97
C LEU A 180 11.53 -8.59 0.93
N SER A 181 12.19 -8.80 2.06
CA SER A 181 13.66 -8.87 2.12
C SER A 181 14.22 -10.08 1.35
N SER A 182 13.49 -11.19 1.30
CA SER A 182 13.95 -12.43 0.66
C SER A 182 13.58 -12.56 -0.82
N TRP A 183 12.51 -11.88 -1.25
CA TRP A 183 12.00 -11.93 -2.62
C TRP A 183 12.40 -10.69 -3.42
N CYS A 184 12.37 -9.51 -2.81
CA CYS A 184 12.71 -8.25 -3.47
C CYS A 184 14.17 -7.86 -3.19
N THR A 185 15.10 -8.75 -3.52
CA THR A 185 16.55 -8.54 -3.26
C THR A 185 17.16 -7.39 -4.05
N GLY A 186 16.45 -6.87 -5.06
CA GLY A 186 16.84 -5.68 -5.80
C GLY A 186 16.22 -4.38 -5.29
N LEU A 187 15.40 -4.40 -4.24
CA LEU A 187 14.66 -3.22 -3.79
C LEU A 187 15.63 -2.12 -3.34
N GLU A 188 15.65 -0.99 -4.06
CA GLU A 188 16.55 0.15 -3.79
C GLU A 188 15.83 1.31 -3.10
N ARG A 189 14.54 1.48 -3.38
CA ARG A 189 13.71 2.56 -2.86
C ARG A 189 12.43 1.99 -2.27
N LEU A 190 12.23 2.26 -0.99
CA LEU A 190 11.00 1.94 -0.27
C LEU A 190 10.39 3.24 0.21
N GLU A 191 9.22 3.57 -0.33
CA GLU A 191 8.43 4.71 0.12
C GLU A 191 7.36 4.26 1.10
N THR A 192 7.09 5.09 2.07
CA THR A 192 5.93 4.96 2.94
C THR A 192 5.20 6.28 3.10
N VAL A 193 3.90 6.16 3.35
CA VAL A 193 3.07 7.26 3.80
C VAL A 193 2.82 7.08 5.28
N VAL A 194 3.30 8.03 6.09
CA VAL A 194 2.89 8.12 7.49
C VAL A 194 1.54 8.81 7.49
N GLY A 195 0.50 8.00 7.32
CA GLY A 195 -0.88 8.44 7.45
C GLY A 195 -1.18 8.65 8.93
N THR A 196 -1.48 9.88 9.32
CA THR A 196 -2.09 10.15 10.61
C THR A 196 -3.56 9.70 10.52
N ALA A 197 -3.85 8.42 10.80
CA ALA A 197 -5.16 8.11 11.34
C ALA A 197 -5.33 9.04 12.56
N VAL A 198 -6.40 9.83 12.55
CA VAL A 198 -6.58 11.06 13.33
C VAL A 198 -5.96 10.92 14.72
N PRO A 199 -4.89 11.68 15.04
CA PRO A 199 -4.20 11.48 16.28
C PRO A 199 -5.04 12.03 17.42
N ASP A 200 -5.32 11.19 18.41
CA ASP A 200 -5.72 11.66 19.74
C ASP A 200 -4.68 12.69 20.21
N PRO A 201 -5.08 13.94 20.48
CA PRO A 201 -4.17 15.01 20.91
C PRO A 201 -3.44 14.66 22.22
N ASN A 202 -3.90 13.67 22.98
CA ASN A 202 -3.35 13.30 24.29
C ASN A 202 -2.23 12.25 24.22
N VAL A 203 -2.08 11.51 23.12
CA VAL A 203 -0.98 10.54 23.01
C VAL A 203 0.29 11.30 22.65
N THR A 204 1.27 11.27 23.55
CA THR A 204 2.54 12.00 23.38
C THR A 204 3.23 11.48 22.12
N LYS A 205 3.01 12.20 21.03
CA LYS A 205 3.36 11.82 19.67
C LYS A 205 4.83 11.33 19.57
N ARG A 206 5.72 11.90 20.39
CA ARG A 206 7.18 11.70 20.36
C ARG A 206 7.62 10.27 20.66
N GLY A 207 7.04 9.62 21.68
CA GLY A 207 7.45 8.26 22.07
C GLY A 207 7.18 7.25 20.96
N LEU A 208 6.09 7.47 20.23
CA LEU A 208 5.70 6.60 19.15
C LEU A 208 6.60 6.67 17.94
N VAL A 209 6.97 7.87 17.52
CA VAL A 209 7.87 7.97 16.38
C VAL A 209 9.24 7.43 16.69
N VAL A 210 9.78 7.64 17.89
CA VAL A 210 11.04 7.01 18.28
C VAL A 210 10.96 5.48 18.21
N GLU A 211 9.87 4.89 18.71
CA GLU A 211 9.67 3.44 18.65
C GLU A 211 9.50 2.93 17.21
N ALA A 212 8.73 3.64 16.38
CA ALA A 212 8.59 3.36 14.96
C ALA A 212 9.95 3.38 14.25
N MET A 213 10.75 4.39 14.57
CA MET A 213 12.06 4.61 13.99
C MET A 213 13.03 3.51 14.38
N VAL A 214 13.15 3.18 15.66
CA VAL A 214 13.99 2.07 16.12
C VAL A 214 13.54 0.75 15.49
N PHE A 215 12.22 0.54 15.38
CA PHE A 215 11.68 -0.65 14.73
C PHE A 215 12.09 -0.71 13.25
N LEU A 216 11.84 0.35 12.50
CA LEU A 216 12.14 0.41 11.07
C LEU A 216 13.63 0.28 10.82
N ASP A 217 14.45 0.91 11.67
CA ASP A 217 15.89 0.91 11.54
C ASP A 217 16.47 -0.51 11.72
N THR A 218 16.07 -1.17 12.81
CA THR A 218 16.52 -2.53 13.12
C THR A 218 16.00 -3.59 12.15
N ARG A 219 14.79 -3.42 11.59
CA ARG A 219 14.13 -4.47 10.80
C ARG A 219 14.25 -4.29 9.29
N ILE A 220 14.32 -3.06 8.80
CA ILE A 220 14.40 -2.79 7.36
C ILE A 220 15.86 -2.75 6.93
N TRP A 221 16.68 -1.84 7.48
CA TRP A 221 18.08 -1.69 7.06
C TRP A 221 18.91 -2.93 7.34
N GLY A 222 18.71 -3.57 8.49
CA GLY A 222 19.41 -4.81 8.82
C GLY A 222 19.07 -6.01 7.93
N LYS A 223 17.93 -6.00 7.21
CA LYS A 223 17.48 -7.14 6.40
C LYS A 223 17.47 -6.89 4.90
N MET A 224 17.54 -5.64 4.46
CA MET A 224 17.45 -5.27 3.04
C MET A 224 18.73 -4.56 2.59
N PRO A 225 19.83 -5.30 2.33
CA PRO A 225 21.12 -4.69 1.99
C PRO A 225 21.11 -3.92 0.67
N SER A 226 20.14 -4.19 -0.21
CA SER A 226 19.95 -3.46 -1.47
C SER A 226 19.29 -2.10 -1.30
N LEU A 227 18.62 -1.86 -0.16
CA LEU A 227 17.85 -0.66 0.07
C LEU A 227 18.83 0.52 0.19
N LYS A 228 18.67 1.52 -0.68
CA LYS A 228 19.50 2.73 -0.70
C LYS A 228 18.76 3.92 -0.10
N LYS A 229 17.43 3.94 -0.24
CA LYS A 229 16.59 5.05 0.21
C LYS A 229 15.32 4.52 0.86
N PHE A 230 15.07 4.98 2.08
CA PHE A 230 13.78 4.88 2.75
C PHE A 230 13.14 6.26 2.76
N ILE A 231 12.03 6.42 2.03
CA ILE A 231 11.36 7.71 1.85
C ILE A 231 10.10 7.73 2.70
N VAL A 232 9.99 8.72 3.58
CA VAL A 232 8.77 8.99 4.36
C VAL A 232 8.06 10.19 3.75
N ASN A 233 6.92 9.91 3.12
CA ASN A 233 6.02 10.92 2.59
C ASN A 233 5.13 11.46 3.71
N LEU A 234 5.33 12.71 4.06
CA LEU A 234 4.54 13.45 5.04
C LEU A 234 3.59 14.37 4.29
N TYR A 235 2.30 14.16 4.45
CA TYR A 235 1.29 15.07 3.93
C TYR A 235 1.21 16.30 4.85
N ASP A 236 1.03 17.49 4.27
CA ASP A 236 0.94 18.76 5.02
C ASP A 236 -0.06 18.63 6.17
N HIS A 237 0.47 18.37 7.36
CA HIS A 237 -0.24 18.40 8.61
C HIS A 237 0.35 19.59 9.37
N PRO A 238 -0.44 20.62 9.69
CA PRO A 238 0.04 21.86 10.32
C PRO A 238 0.62 21.68 11.74
N GLN A 239 0.71 20.43 12.21
CA GLN A 239 1.16 20.07 13.55
C GLN A 239 2.30 19.04 13.53
N LEU A 240 2.86 18.73 12.36
CA LEU A 240 4.02 17.86 12.32
C LEU A 240 5.24 18.69 12.73
N ASP A 241 5.75 18.37 13.91
CA ASP A 241 6.86 19.06 14.54
C ASP A 241 8.13 18.94 13.66
N GLN A 242 8.83 20.06 13.47
CA GLN A 242 10.09 20.08 12.70
C GLN A 242 11.14 19.19 13.37
N GLU A 243 11.08 19.04 14.69
CA GLU A 243 11.94 18.12 15.45
C GLU A 243 11.85 16.68 14.90
N TRP A 244 10.69 16.27 14.40
CA TRP A 244 10.48 14.91 13.89
C TRP A 244 11.11 14.69 12.53
N VAL A 245 10.96 15.69 11.67
CA VAL A 245 11.59 15.71 10.36
C VAL A 245 13.11 15.61 10.54
N ASP A 246 13.66 16.36 11.50
CA ASP A 246 15.08 16.36 11.80
C ASP A 246 15.53 15.03 12.42
N THR A 247 14.73 14.46 13.32
CA THR A 247 14.99 13.12 13.89
C THR A 247 15.01 12.05 12.80
N MET A 248 14.00 11.98 11.92
CA MET A 248 13.96 11.03 10.80
C MET A 248 15.16 11.19 9.86
N LYS A 249 15.54 12.43 9.54
CA LYS A 249 16.74 12.72 8.74
C LYS A 249 18.03 12.27 9.43
N SER A 250 18.13 12.42 10.74
CA SER A 250 19.30 11.97 11.51
C SER A 250 19.50 10.45 11.46
N CYS A 251 18.42 9.67 11.24
CA CYS A 251 18.46 8.24 10.98
C CYS A 251 18.69 7.88 9.50
N GLY A 252 19.08 8.84 8.66
CA GLY A 252 19.36 8.63 7.23
C GLY A 252 18.11 8.50 6.35
N TRP A 253 16.92 8.83 6.86
CA TRP A 253 15.70 8.74 6.07
C TRP A 253 15.51 9.98 5.20
N VAL A 254 14.88 9.79 4.04
CA VAL A 254 14.49 10.89 3.17
C VAL A 254 13.07 11.28 3.52
N VAL A 255 12.88 12.48 4.05
CA VAL A 255 11.56 13.01 4.40
C VAL A 255 11.08 13.92 3.29
N GLU A 256 10.00 13.55 2.61
CA GLU A 256 9.36 14.35 1.57
C GLU A 256 8.05 14.95 2.09
N LYS A 257 7.95 16.28 2.12
CA LYS A 257 6.68 16.97 2.38
C LYS A 257 5.88 16.99 1.08
N ARG A 258 4.66 16.46 1.13
CA ARG A 258 3.73 16.48 0.00
C ARG A 258 2.56 17.40 0.32
N PRO A 259 2.16 18.27 -0.63
CA PRO A 259 1.05 19.17 -0.40
C PRO A 259 -0.19 18.36 -0.07
N HIS A 260 -0.92 18.78 0.97
CA HIS A 260 -2.23 18.22 1.24
C HIS A 260 -3.12 18.55 0.06
N VAL A 261 -3.56 17.53 -0.68
CA VAL A 261 -4.49 17.78 -1.76
C VAL A 261 -5.89 17.83 -1.18
N PRO A 262 -6.54 19.01 -1.22
CA PRO A 262 -7.84 19.18 -0.59
C PRO A 262 -8.81 18.17 -1.17
N ARG A 263 -9.61 17.56 -0.29
CA ARG A 263 -10.73 16.70 -0.71
C ARG A 263 -11.54 17.47 -1.73
N ARG A 264 -11.76 16.90 -2.93
CA ARG A 264 -12.63 17.52 -3.93
C ARG A 264 -13.99 17.81 -3.26
N PRO A 265 -14.38 19.09 -3.11
CA PRO A 265 -15.69 19.41 -2.56
C PRO A 265 -16.73 18.89 -3.56
N GLY A 266 -17.57 17.95 -3.13
CA GLY A 266 -18.68 17.44 -3.96
C GLY A 266 -18.76 15.92 -4.15
N VAL A 267 -17.80 15.12 -3.67
CA VAL A 267 -18.01 13.67 -3.48
C VAL A 267 -18.41 13.41 -2.03
N SER A 268 -19.51 14.03 -1.60
CA SER A 268 -20.23 13.52 -0.44
C SER A 268 -20.65 12.11 -0.80
N SER A 269 -20.35 11.16 0.09
CA SER A 269 -20.79 9.78 -0.05
C SER A 269 -22.25 9.78 -0.44
N SER A 270 -22.59 9.34 -1.66
CA SER A 270 -23.97 9.30 -2.17
C SER A 270 -24.90 8.50 -1.24
N ARG A 271 -24.32 7.73 -0.32
CA ARG A 271 -24.99 7.03 0.78
C ARG A 271 -25.67 7.96 1.80
N ALA A 272 -25.18 9.19 1.99
CA ALA A 272 -25.80 10.16 2.89
C ALA A 272 -27.11 10.77 2.33
N ARG A 273 -27.32 10.76 1.00
CA ARG A 273 -28.59 11.22 0.40
C ARG A 273 -29.67 10.15 0.36
N LEU A 274 -29.30 8.87 0.32
CA LEU A 274 -30.27 7.78 0.33
C LEU A 274 -30.91 7.55 1.72
N LEU A 275 -30.22 7.94 2.80
CA LEU A 275 -30.78 7.86 4.16
C LEU A 275 -31.66 9.05 4.54
N SER A 276 -31.65 10.15 3.77
CA SER A 276 -32.51 11.32 4.02
C SER A 276 -33.80 11.32 3.19
N MET A 277 -34.06 10.30 2.38
CA MET A 277 -35.27 10.20 1.54
C MET A 277 -36.32 9.20 2.08
N ASN A 278 -36.04 8.49 3.18
CA ASN A 278 -36.94 7.47 3.75
C ASN A 278 -37.61 7.90 5.07
N SER A 279 -37.67 9.20 5.40
CA SER A 279 -38.28 9.68 6.66
C SER A 279 -39.50 10.59 6.48
N SER A 280 -40.17 10.53 5.33
CA SER A 280 -41.36 11.36 5.07
C SER A 280 -42.44 10.50 4.45
N ASP A 281 -43.13 9.70 5.27
CA ASP A 281 -44.50 9.25 5.04
C ASP A 281 -45.02 8.70 6.37
N ASP A 282 -45.60 9.59 7.18
CA ASP A 282 -46.59 9.30 8.21
C ASP A 282 -47.34 10.61 8.47
N GLY A 283 -48.48 10.75 7.79
CA GLY A 283 -49.42 11.87 7.86
C GLY A 283 -50.68 11.59 7.06
#